data_AF-A0A924RRN1-F1
#
_entry.id   AF-A0A924RRN1-F1
#
_cell.length_a   1.000
_cell.length_b   1.000
_cell.length_c   1.000
_cell.angle_alpha   90.00
_cell.angle_beta   90.00
_cell.angle_gamma   90.00
#
_symmetry.space_group_name_H-M   'P 1'
#
loop_
_entity.id
_entity.type
_entity.pdbx_description
1 polymer ?
#
loop_
_entity_poly.entity_id
_entity_poly.type
_entity_poly.pdbx_seq_one_letter_code
_entity_poly.pdbx_strand_id
1 'polypeptide(L)'
;MSFDPLIQVEPKLRGAAYRVLVTLAPTPPERDGEGVRDSLEEAGLPVFKTVIHRRAGFKHAANGGYLVQPGEYDAFAEEVLELVPQR
;
A
#
# COMPACT_ATOMS: atom_id res chain seq x y z
N MET A 1 -7.30 5.54 -13.50
CA MET A 1 -7.13 6.43 -12.32
C MET A 1 -6.04 7.44 -12.63
N SER A 2 -6.14 8.67 -12.11
CA SER A 2 -5.09 9.68 -12.27
C SER A 2 -4.10 9.63 -11.10
N PHE A 3 -2.80 9.73 -11.39
CA PHE A 3 -1.73 9.88 -10.40
C PHE A 3 -1.36 11.34 -10.10
N ASP A 4 -2.11 12.29 -10.67
CA ASP A 4 -1.77 13.72 -10.62
C ASP A 4 -1.57 14.26 -9.19
N PRO A 5 -2.38 13.86 -8.18
CA PRO A 5 -2.16 14.33 -6.82
C PRO A 5 -0.80 13.92 -6.26
N LEU A 6 -0.33 12.70 -6.55
CA LEU A 6 0.98 12.23 -6.13
C LEU A 6 2.09 13.02 -6.83
N ILE A 7 1.97 13.21 -8.14
CA ILE A 7 2.95 13.95 -8.95
C ILE A 7 3.05 15.42 -8.49
N GLN A 8 1.95 16.02 -8.03
CA GLN A 8 1.97 17.38 -7.50
C GLN A 8 2.67 17.49 -6.13
N VAL A 9 2.68 16.41 -5.35
CA VAL A 9 3.31 16.38 -4.02
C VAL A 9 4.79 16.02 -4.13
N GLU A 10 5.18 15.18 -5.10
CA GLU A 10 6.57 14.71 -5.29
C GLU A 10 7.62 15.84 -5.24
N PRO A 11 7.47 16.98 -5.94
CA PRO A 11 8.47 18.04 -5.91
C PRO A 11 8.68 18.64 -4.52
N LYS A 12 7.66 18.59 -3.66
CA LYS A 12 7.72 19.07 -2.27
C LYS A 12 8.44 18.10 -1.33
N LEU A 13 8.64 16.86 -1.76
CA LEU A 13 9.35 15.82 -1.01
C LEU A 13 10.83 15.75 -1.39
N ARG A 14 11.30 16.58 -2.32
CA ARG A 14 12.71 16.61 -2.74
C ARG A 14 13.62 16.90 -1.54
N GLY A 15 14.58 16.00 -1.31
CA GLY A 15 15.50 16.05 -0.17
C GLY A 15 15.02 15.27 1.07
N ALA A 16 13.80 14.74 1.08
CA ALA A 16 13.31 13.82 2.10
C ALA A 16 13.43 12.37 1.63
N ALA A 17 13.69 11.45 2.57
CA ALA A 17 13.56 10.02 2.30
C ALA A 17 12.07 9.67 2.26
N TYR A 18 11.57 9.24 1.11
CA TYR A 18 10.18 8.82 0.94
C TYR A 18 10.08 7.55 0.09
N ARG A 19 8.93 6.87 0.20
CA ARG A 19 8.56 5.75 -0.65
C ARG A 19 7.03 5.70 -0.77
N VAL A 20 6.52 5.44 -1.96
CA VAL A 20 5.10 5.38 -2.30
C VAL A 20 4.56 4.00 -1.97
N LEU A 21 3.44 3.95 -1.25
CA LEU A 21 2.73 2.71 -0.93
C LEU A 21 1.40 2.68 -1.70
N VAL A 22 1.19 1.64 -2.49
CA VAL A 22 -0.10 1.38 -3.13
C VAL A 22 -1.02 0.72 -2.12
N THR A 23 -2.18 1.33 -1.89
CA THR A 23 -3.16 0.86 -0.90
C THR A 23 -4.55 0.79 -1.50
N LEU A 24 -5.45 0.06 -0.84
CA LEU A 24 -6.83 -0.18 -1.29
C LEU A 24 -6.91 -0.85 -2.66
N ALA A 25 -5.88 -1.60 -3.04
CA ALA A 25 -5.87 -2.35 -4.29
C ALA A 25 -7.01 -3.39 -4.31
N PRO A 26 -7.61 -3.66 -5.47
CA PRO A 26 -8.62 -4.71 -5.58
C PRO A 26 -8.04 -6.07 -5.20
N THR A 27 -8.80 -6.87 -4.46
CA THR A 27 -8.31 -8.19 -4.02
C THR A 27 -8.13 -9.15 -5.19
N PRO A 28 -7.16 -10.10 -5.12
CA PRO A 28 -7.00 -11.14 -6.12
C PRO A 28 -8.32 -11.83 -6.49
N PRO A 29 -8.51 -12.23 -7.77
CA PRO A 29 -7.49 -12.33 -8.83
C PRO A 29 -7.21 -11.03 -9.60
N GLU A 30 -7.85 -9.91 -9.25
CA GLU A 30 -7.55 -8.61 -9.85
C GLU A 30 -6.11 -8.18 -9.54
N ARG A 31 -5.38 -7.66 -10.54
CA ARG A 31 -3.96 -7.28 -10.44
C ARG A 31 -3.69 -5.80 -10.73
N ASP A 32 -4.74 -4.99 -10.71
CA ASP A 32 -4.64 -3.55 -10.99
C ASP A 32 -3.72 -2.84 -10.00
N GLY A 33 -3.67 -3.31 -8.74
CA GLY A 33 -2.79 -2.75 -7.72
C GLY A 33 -1.31 -2.92 -8.06
N GLU A 34 -0.91 -4.11 -8.49
CA GLU A 34 0.45 -4.39 -8.96
C GLU A 34 0.76 -3.62 -10.24
N GLY A 35 -0.18 -3.56 -11.20
CA GLY A 35 0.02 -2.78 -12.41
C GLY A 35 0.26 -1.29 -12.14
N VAL A 36 -0.44 -0.72 -11.15
CA VAL A 36 -0.22 0.65 -10.67
C VAL A 36 1.16 0.79 -10.02
N ARG A 37 1.55 -0.15 -9.15
CA ARG A 37 2.89 -0.16 -8.52
C ARG A 37 3.98 -0.17 -9.59
N ASP A 38 3.87 -1.05 -10.58
CA ASP A 38 4.85 -1.22 -11.66
C ASP A 38 4.93 0.05 -12.50
N SER A 39 3.80 0.67 -12.85
CA SER A 39 3.77 1.94 -13.59
C SER A 39 4.47 3.09 -12.83
N LEU A 40 4.33 3.14 -11.51
CA LEU A 40 4.99 4.14 -10.67
C LEU A 40 6.50 3.89 -10.56
N GLU A 41 6.90 2.62 -10.48
CA GLU A 41 8.31 2.22 -10.49
C GLU A 41 8.98 2.54 -11.84
N GLU A 42 8.30 2.26 -12.97
CA GLU A 42 8.75 2.63 -14.31
C GLU A 42 8.87 4.15 -14.50
N ALA A 43 8.03 4.94 -13.82
CA ALA A 43 8.12 6.39 -13.77
C ALA A 43 9.27 6.92 -12.89
N GLY A 44 10.06 6.03 -12.27
CA GLY A 44 11.23 6.37 -11.45
C GLY A 44 10.89 6.78 -10.01
N LEU A 45 9.66 6.55 -9.56
CA LEU A 45 9.28 6.83 -8.17
C LEU A 45 9.77 5.71 -7.25
N PRO A 46 10.20 6.01 -6.01
CA PRO A 46 10.52 4.99 -5.04
C PRO A 46 9.22 4.35 -4.54
N VAL A 47 8.96 3.07 -4.85
CA VAL A 47 7.72 2.36 -4.46
C VAL A 47 8.03 1.18 -3.52
N PHE A 48 7.11 0.85 -2.61
CA PHE A 48 7.18 -0.40 -1.86
C PHE A 48 6.87 -1.59 -2.77
N LYS A 49 7.54 -2.74 -2.52
CA LYS A 49 7.25 -3.98 -3.24
C LYS A 49 5.85 -4.50 -2.96
N THR A 50 5.43 -4.37 -1.70
CA THR A 50 4.13 -4.79 -1.19
C THR A 50 3.03 -3.83 -1.65
N VAL A 51 1.88 -4.40 -1.97
CA VAL A 51 0.63 -3.68 -2.27
C VAL A 51 -0.37 -4.06 -1.18
N ILE A 52 -1.04 -3.06 -0.59
CA ILE A 52 -2.06 -3.31 0.44
C ILE A 52 -3.42 -3.43 -0.23
N HIS A 53 -3.98 -4.65 -0.19
CA HIS A 53 -5.29 -4.92 -0.78
C HIS A 53 -6.44 -4.45 0.10
N ARG A 54 -7.54 -4.03 -0.52
CA ARG A 54 -8.78 -3.66 0.18
C ARG A 54 -9.39 -4.91 0.81
N ARG A 55 -9.37 -5.03 2.14
CA ARG A 55 -9.98 -6.13 2.88
C ARG A 55 -11.02 -5.63 3.88
N ALA A 56 -11.97 -6.50 4.25
CA ALA A 56 -12.99 -6.21 5.25
C ALA A 56 -12.38 -5.99 6.65
N GLY A 57 -11.29 -6.70 6.98
CA GLY A 57 -10.59 -6.57 8.27
C GLY A 57 -10.15 -5.14 8.57
N PHE A 58 -9.69 -4.36 7.57
CA PHE A 58 -9.27 -2.97 7.80
C PHE A 58 -10.43 -2.10 8.24
N LYS A 59 -11.62 -2.31 7.65
CA LYS A 59 -12.84 -1.59 8.02
C LYS A 59 -13.32 -2.01 9.42
N HIS A 60 -13.26 -3.30 9.73
CA HIS A 60 -13.69 -3.82 11.02
C HIS A 60 -12.79 -3.31 12.15
N ALA A 61 -11.47 -3.41 11.99
CA ALA A 61 -10.49 -2.92 12.95
C ALA A 61 -10.60 -1.40 13.16
N ALA A 62 -10.73 -0.62 12.07
CA ALA A 62 -10.94 0.83 12.15
C ALA A 62 -12.22 1.21 12.92
N ASN A 63 -13.34 0.51 12.68
CA ASN A 63 -14.60 0.74 13.40
C ASN A 63 -14.52 0.34 14.88
N GLY A 64 -13.75 -0.69 15.20
CA GLY A 64 -13.57 -1.17 16.57
C GLY A 64 -12.48 -0.44 17.36
N GLY A 65 -11.72 0.45 16.73
CA GLY A 65 -10.63 1.18 17.38
C GLY A 65 -9.42 0.32 17.73
N TYR A 66 -9.20 -0.77 17.01
CA TYR A 66 -8.04 -1.64 17.19
C TYR A 66 -7.25 -1.80 15.89
N LEU A 67 -6.02 -2.29 16.02
CA LEU A 67 -5.16 -2.59 14.88
C LEU A 67 -5.48 -3.96 14.31
N VAL A 68 -5.23 -4.08 13.02
CA VAL A 68 -5.18 -5.33 12.28
C VAL A 68 -4.18 -6.29 12.93
N GLN A 69 -4.65 -7.48 13.33
CA GLN A 69 -3.78 -8.54 13.86
C GLN A 69 -3.56 -9.68 12.84
N PRO A 70 -2.35 -10.29 12.82
CA PRO A 70 -2.10 -11.53 12.10
C PRO A 70 -2.97 -12.69 12.58
N GLY A 71 -3.49 -13.47 11.63
CA GLY A 71 -4.28 -14.68 11.91
C GLY A 71 -5.75 -14.46 12.25
N GLU A 72 -6.22 -13.21 12.40
CA GLU A 72 -7.65 -12.92 12.61
C GLU A 72 -8.44 -13.00 11.29
N TYR A 73 -7.74 -12.88 10.16
CA TYR A 73 -8.25 -13.04 8.80
C TYR A 73 -7.15 -13.69 7.93
N ASP A 74 -7.40 -14.87 7.37
CA ASP A 74 -6.40 -15.86 6.87
C ASP A 74 -5.34 -15.42 5.84
N ALA A 75 -5.26 -14.15 5.43
CA ALA A 75 -4.19 -13.62 4.58
C ALA A 75 -3.86 -12.13 4.83
N PHE A 76 -4.32 -11.57 5.94
CA PHE A 76 -4.52 -10.11 6.11
C PHE A 76 -3.32 -9.34 6.63
N ALA A 77 -2.49 -9.97 7.45
CA ALA A 77 -1.40 -9.27 8.13
C ALA A 77 -0.04 -9.50 7.50
N GLU A 78 0.12 -10.45 6.58
CA GLU A 78 1.44 -10.65 5.95
C GLU A 78 1.87 -9.43 5.15
N GLU A 79 0.97 -8.83 4.36
CA GLU A 79 1.25 -7.59 3.61
C GLU A 79 1.63 -6.43 4.56
N VAL A 80 0.97 -6.33 5.72
CA VAL A 80 1.29 -5.29 6.71
C VAL A 80 2.62 -5.57 7.39
N LEU A 81 2.91 -6.83 7.70
CA LEU A 81 4.17 -7.27 8.31
C LEU A 81 5.36 -7.09 7.36
N GLU A 82 5.17 -7.23 6.04
CA GLU A 82 6.20 -6.95 5.03
C GLU A 82 6.63 -5.48 5.02
N LEU A 83 5.77 -4.56 5.45
CA LEU A 83 6.10 -3.14 5.58
C LEU A 83 6.91 -2.82 6.84
N VAL A 84 6.91 -3.72 7.83
CA VAL A 84 7.67 -3.52 9.08
C VAL A 84 9.15 -3.81 8.80
N PRO A 85 10.07 -2.86 9.10
CA PRO A 85 11.49 -3.12 8.99
C PRO A 85 11.87 -4.29 9.89
N GLN A 86 12.36 -5.38 9.30
CA GLN A 86 12.94 -6.49 10.04
C GLN A 86 14.26 -5.98 10.65
N ARG A 87 14.29 -5.82 11.98
CA ARG A 87 15.48 -5.39 12.71
C ARG A 87 16.53 -6.50 12.77
#